data_AF-A0A3Q2Z371-F1
#
_entry.id   AF-A0A3Q2Z371-F1
#
_cell.length_a   1.000
_cell.length_b   1.000
_cell.length_c   1.000
_cell.angle_alpha   90.00
_cell.angle_beta   90.00
_cell.angle_gamma   90.00
#
_symmetry.space_group_name_H-M   'P 1'
#
loop_
_entity.id
_entity.type
_entity.pdbx_description
1 polymer ?
#
loop_
_entity_poly.entity_id
_entity_poly.type
_entity_poly.pdbx_seq_one_letter_code
_entity_poly.pdbx_strand_id
1 'polypeptide(L)'
;CLSNQLEIRANNIKWLQLFEDDQARSSLLALHPPDDPAQVVALYLYGSWWSVNDVVRTSCKSRTDLLPVQSLMERLVMFLLSQVVERPSHEEALFSLHPRTESAKLLWRDGQAVGFYTVKHKGSLCDSWSSRCYQLPVLDTVLVRPSWRKRGLGLKMLSDFCSSFPSEQVLGISVPLSPSMIAVCRQFLQLNEDYRDRLYEVEAPGEWTQRRNIWLNIQLSRYSLSGDELYEVKGKNEVRVALAAAPAT
;
A
#
# COMPACT_ATOMS: atom_id res chain seq x y z
N CYS A 1 -14.14 22.20 22.22
CA CYS A 1 -14.00 20.74 22.22
C CYS A 1 -12.88 20.38 23.18
N LEU A 2 -13.16 19.54 24.18
CA LEU A 2 -12.19 19.15 25.21
C LEU A 2 -10.97 18.50 24.54
N SER A 3 -9.84 19.19 24.56
CA SER A 3 -8.55 18.59 24.27
C SER A 3 -8.23 17.62 25.39
N ASN A 4 -8.59 16.35 25.22
CA ASN A 4 -8.13 15.31 26.14
C ASN A 4 -6.61 15.22 26.01
N GLN A 5 -5.91 15.89 26.91
CA GLN A 5 -4.47 15.79 27.06
C GLN A 5 -4.18 14.36 27.56
N LEU A 6 -3.64 13.53 26.67
CA LEU A 6 -3.23 12.18 27.05
C LEU A 6 -1.95 12.27 27.87
N GLU A 7 -2.00 11.84 29.13
CA GLU A 7 -0.83 11.78 29.99
C GLU A 7 0.14 10.69 29.49
N ILE A 8 1.41 11.04 29.36
CA ILE A 8 2.45 10.10 28.92
C ILE A 8 2.91 9.30 30.14
N ARG A 9 2.53 8.02 30.19
CA ARG A 9 2.91 7.07 31.23
C ARG A 9 3.52 5.81 30.62
N ALA A 10 4.35 5.12 31.38
CA ALA A 10 5.06 3.92 30.90
C ALA A 10 4.11 2.81 30.41
N ASN A 11 2.92 2.67 31.03
CA ASN A 11 1.89 1.69 30.65
C ASN A 11 1.11 2.05 29.38
N ASN A 12 1.34 3.25 28.82
CA ASN A 12 0.70 3.76 27.61
C ASN A 12 1.65 3.84 26.41
N ILE A 13 2.87 3.32 26.58
CA ILE A 13 3.93 3.34 25.58
C ILE A 13 4.21 1.91 25.14
N LYS A 14 4.26 1.71 23.82
CA LYS A 14 4.65 0.43 23.21
C LYS A 14 5.73 0.63 22.15
N TRP A 15 6.49 -0.42 21.88
CA TRP A 15 7.38 -0.46 20.73
C TRP A 15 6.59 -0.81 19.47
N LEU A 16 6.83 -0.07 18.39
CA LEU A 16 6.35 -0.38 17.05
C LEU A 16 7.54 -0.76 16.18
N GLN A 17 7.41 -1.89 15.50
CA GLN A 17 8.39 -2.35 14.54
C GLN A 17 8.03 -1.83 13.14
N LEU A 18 8.96 -1.11 12.51
CA LEU A 18 8.75 -0.49 11.19
C LEU A 18 8.94 -1.47 10.03
N PHE A 19 9.81 -2.47 10.19
CA PHE A 19 10.18 -3.43 9.14
C PHE A 19 10.15 -4.86 9.68
N GLU A 20 9.89 -5.84 8.82
CA GLU A 20 9.91 -7.27 9.19
C GLU A 20 11.27 -7.77 9.68
N ASP A 21 12.37 -7.09 9.35
CA ASP A 21 13.70 -7.47 9.84
C ASP A 21 13.88 -7.14 11.33
N ASP A 22 14.42 -8.09 12.10
CA ASP A 22 14.66 -7.97 13.55
C ASP A 22 15.90 -7.08 13.88
N GLN A 23 16.14 -6.06 13.05
CA GLN A 23 17.21 -5.11 13.30
C GLN A 23 16.75 -4.07 14.32
N ALA A 24 17.47 -3.97 15.45
CA ALA A 24 17.19 -3.06 16.57
C ALA A 24 17.06 -1.56 16.21
N ARG A 25 17.42 -1.16 14.98
CA ARG A 25 17.29 0.22 14.48
C ARG A 25 15.93 0.52 13.83
N SER A 26 15.02 -0.45 13.81
CA SER A 26 13.73 -0.39 13.12
C SER A 26 12.55 -0.17 14.08
N SER A 27 12.79 -0.06 15.39
CA SER A 27 11.74 0.07 16.40
C SER A 27 11.56 1.52 16.87
N LEU A 28 10.31 1.94 17.09
CA LEU A 28 9.92 3.28 17.52
C LEU A 28 9.01 3.21 18.75
N LEU A 29 9.09 4.20 19.65
CA LEU A 29 8.13 4.31 20.75
C LEU A 29 6.85 4.97 20.24
N ALA A 30 5.73 4.36 20.60
CA ALA A 30 4.40 4.80 20.24
C ALA A 30 3.52 4.94 21.47
N LEU A 31 2.72 6.00 21.47
CA LEU A 31 1.75 6.29 22.51
C LEU A 31 0.38 5.77 22.08
N HIS A 32 -0.33 5.11 23.00
CA HIS A 32 -1.70 4.67 22.81
C HIS A 32 -2.60 5.14 23.96
N PRO A 33 -3.91 5.31 23.73
CA PRO A 33 -4.86 5.57 24.81
C PRO A 33 -4.89 4.41 25.82
N PRO A 34 -5.20 4.65 27.11
CA PRO A 34 -5.28 3.58 28.10
C PRO A 34 -6.36 2.56 27.74
N ASP A 35 -7.44 3.02 27.12
CA ASP A 35 -8.63 2.22 26.82
C ASP A 35 -8.54 1.44 25.49
N ASP A 36 -7.56 1.75 24.64
CA ASP A 36 -7.32 1.05 23.37
C ASP A 36 -5.81 0.90 23.08
N PRO A 37 -5.17 -0.16 23.62
CA PRO A 37 -3.76 -0.44 23.40
C PRO A 37 -3.39 -0.73 21.95
N ALA A 38 -4.36 -1.07 21.10
CA ALA A 38 -4.11 -1.35 19.69
C ALA A 38 -4.03 -0.05 18.86
N GLN A 39 -4.66 1.04 19.29
CA GLN A 39 -4.51 2.35 18.66
C GLN A 39 -3.08 2.90 18.81
N VAL A 40 -2.69 3.80 17.91
CA VAL A 40 -1.48 4.62 18.00
C VAL A 40 -1.88 6.08 17.75
N VAL A 41 -1.57 6.97 18.69
CA VAL A 41 -1.95 8.40 18.60
C VAL A 41 -0.74 9.32 18.44
N ALA A 42 0.43 8.91 18.92
CA ALA A 42 1.67 9.67 18.77
C ALA A 42 2.90 8.75 18.69
N LEU A 43 3.99 9.28 18.13
CA LEU A 43 5.30 8.64 18.04
C LEU A 43 6.37 9.51 18.71
N TYR A 44 7.34 8.87 19.35
CA TYR A 44 8.51 9.57 19.87
C TYR A 44 9.59 9.66 18.78
N LEU A 45 9.84 10.87 18.31
CA LEU A 45 10.75 11.17 17.20
C LEU A 45 11.61 12.39 17.54
N TYR A 46 12.92 12.29 17.32
CA TYR A 46 13.88 13.38 17.55
C TYR A 46 13.77 14.02 18.94
N GLY A 47 13.55 13.21 19.98
CA GLY A 47 13.48 13.68 21.36
C GLY A 47 12.11 14.23 21.80
N SER A 48 11.09 14.19 20.94
CA SER A 48 9.77 14.76 21.20
C SER A 48 8.63 13.83 20.77
N TRP A 49 7.44 14.00 21.37
CA TRP A 49 6.22 13.29 20.95
C TRP A 49 5.52 14.05 19.83
N TRP A 50 5.23 13.35 18.75
CA TRP A 50 4.54 13.88 17.57
C TRP A 50 3.24 13.13 17.34
N SER A 51 2.13 13.84 17.12
CA SER A 51 0.88 13.17 16.76
C SER A 51 1.03 12.45 15.42
N VAL A 52 0.32 11.33 15.23
CA VAL A 52 0.33 10.61 13.94
C VAL A 52 -0.06 11.56 12.79
N ASN A 53 -1.00 12.47 13.04
CA ASN A 53 -1.45 13.46 12.06
C ASN A 53 -0.36 14.44 11.64
N ASP A 54 0.56 14.80 12.54
CA ASP A 54 1.67 15.70 12.23
C ASP A 54 2.78 14.96 11.49
N VAL A 55 3.04 13.69 11.82
CA VAL A 55 4.08 12.89 11.16
C VAL A 55 3.76 12.64 9.68
N VAL A 56 2.48 12.44 9.33
CA VAL A 56 2.05 12.24 7.93
C VAL A 56 1.90 13.56 7.16
N ARG A 57 2.28 14.69 7.75
CA ARG A 57 2.27 16.02 7.11
C ARG A 57 3.67 16.48 6.76
N THR A 58 3.72 17.48 5.88
CA THR A 58 4.95 18.13 5.47
C THR A 58 4.72 19.63 5.31
N SER A 59 5.66 20.44 5.81
CA SER A 59 5.73 21.87 5.53
C SER A 59 6.46 22.17 4.21
N CYS A 60 7.11 21.17 3.62
CA CYS A 60 7.86 21.32 2.37
C CYS A 60 6.91 21.53 1.18
N LYS A 61 6.91 22.75 0.62
CA LYS A 61 6.02 23.16 -0.46
C LYS A 61 6.26 22.46 -1.80
N SER A 62 7.42 21.81 -1.99
CA SER A 62 7.70 21.02 -3.21
C SER A 62 7.11 19.60 -3.17
N ARG A 63 6.62 19.14 -2.00
CA ARG A 63 5.96 17.85 -1.86
C ARG A 63 4.47 17.96 -2.18
N THR A 64 4.13 17.91 -3.46
CA THR A 64 2.75 18.14 -3.95
C THR A 64 2.21 17.05 -4.89
N ASP A 65 2.96 15.97 -5.10
CA ASP A 65 2.57 14.88 -5.99
C ASP A 65 3.20 13.53 -5.61
N LEU A 66 3.17 12.55 -6.52
CA LEU A 66 3.89 11.28 -6.42
C LEU A 66 5.40 11.51 -6.43
N LEU A 67 6.04 11.20 -5.31
CA LEU A 67 7.49 11.32 -5.14
C LEU A 67 8.08 10.00 -4.68
N PRO A 68 9.28 9.62 -5.18
CA PRO A 68 9.97 8.43 -4.71
C PRO A 68 10.27 8.52 -3.22
N VAL A 69 10.10 7.40 -2.52
CA VAL A 69 10.51 7.27 -1.12
C VAL A 69 12.02 7.09 -1.04
N GLN A 70 12.70 8.04 -0.40
CA GLN A 70 14.16 8.11 -0.34
C GLN A 70 14.70 8.13 1.09
N SER A 71 13.83 8.33 2.08
CA SER A 71 14.21 8.50 3.49
C SER A 71 13.50 7.53 4.44
N LEU A 72 14.11 7.30 5.60
CA LEU A 72 13.50 6.53 6.69
C LEU A 72 12.19 7.19 7.18
N MET A 73 12.14 8.52 7.22
CA MET A 73 10.91 9.22 7.61
C MET A 73 9.78 9.00 6.61
N GLU A 74 10.05 8.95 5.31
CA GLU A 74 9.04 8.61 4.31
C GLU A 74 8.58 7.15 4.43
N ARG A 75 9.48 6.22 4.76
CA ARG A 75 9.10 4.83 5.10
C ARG A 75 8.19 4.77 6.33
N LEU A 76 8.48 5.58 7.35
CA LEU A 76 7.62 5.72 8.51
C LEU A 76 6.24 6.27 8.14
N VAL A 77 6.17 7.28 7.27
CA VAL A 77 4.88 7.79 6.77
C VAL A 77 4.11 6.69 6.04
N MET A 78 4.74 5.91 5.17
CA MET A 78 4.08 4.77 4.52
C MET A 78 3.53 3.76 5.52
N PHE A 79 4.33 3.37 6.53
CA PHE A 79 3.90 2.47 7.60
C PHE A 79 2.72 3.03 8.38
N LEU A 80 2.75 4.32 8.73
CA LEU A 80 1.64 4.96 9.43
C LEU A 80 0.37 4.94 8.60
N LEU A 81 0.48 5.17 7.28
CA LEU A 81 -0.65 5.06 6.38
C LEU A 81 -1.21 3.63 6.38
N SER A 82 -0.39 2.60 6.18
CA SER A 82 -0.91 1.22 6.07
C SER A 82 -1.32 0.57 7.38
N GLN A 83 -0.64 0.83 8.49
CA GLN A 83 -0.82 0.09 9.75
C GLN A 83 -1.64 0.85 10.79
N VAL A 84 -1.63 2.19 10.75
CA VAL A 84 -2.17 3.01 11.84
C VAL A 84 -3.38 3.82 11.40
N VAL A 85 -3.26 4.58 10.32
CA VAL A 85 -4.32 5.48 9.84
C VAL A 85 -5.45 4.69 9.19
N GLU A 86 -5.11 3.69 8.38
CA GLU A 86 -6.09 2.86 7.69
C GLU A 86 -6.65 1.71 8.53
N ARG A 87 -6.24 1.59 9.81
CA ARG A 87 -6.51 0.48 10.75
C ARG A 87 -7.45 -0.57 10.15
N PRO A 88 -6.91 -1.56 9.41
CA PRO A 88 -7.73 -2.54 8.71
C PRO A 88 -8.73 -3.16 9.69
N SER A 89 -10.00 -3.23 9.29
CA SER A 89 -10.99 -3.97 10.08
C SER A 89 -10.57 -5.44 10.16
N HIS A 90 -11.11 -6.21 11.12
CA HIS A 90 -10.83 -7.65 11.20
C HIS A 90 -11.17 -8.42 9.91
N GLU A 91 -11.96 -7.82 9.01
CA GLU A 91 -12.38 -8.39 7.72
C GLU A 91 -11.51 -7.92 6.54
N GLU A 92 -10.79 -6.80 6.68
CA GLU A 92 -9.82 -6.32 5.68
C GLU A 92 -8.44 -6.95 5.93
N ALA A 93 -7.82 -7.50 4.88
CA ALA A 93 -6.49 -8.08 5.02
C ALA A 93 -5.49 -7.04 5.55
N LEU A 94 -4.75 -7.40 6.59
CA LEU A 94 -3.68 -6.56 7.13
C LEU A 94 -2.61 -6.36 6.04
N PHE A 95 -2.17 -5.13 5.83
CA PHE A 95 -0.97 -4.88 5.03
C PHE A 95 0.23 -5.51 5.73
N SER A 96 1.11 -6.17 5.00
CA SER A 96 2.43 -6.52 5.56
C SER A 96 3.32 -5.31 5.70
N LEU A 97 4.38 -5.46 6.48
CA LEU A 97 5.41 -4.46 6.54
C LEU A 97 6.17 -4.46 5.21
N HIS A 98 6.26 -3.30 4.58
CA HIS A 98 7.01 -3.17 3.34
C HIS A 98 8.51 -3.32 3.60
N PRO A 99 9.24 -4.17 2.84
CA PRO A 99 10.68 -4.27 2.96
C PRO A 99 11.36 -2.91 2.78
N ARG A 100 12.45 -2.68 3.53
CA ARG A 100 13.24 -1.44 3.45
C ARG A 100 13.73 -1.13 2.03
N THR A 101 14.00 -2.18 1.26
CA THR A 101 14.57 -2.14 -0.10
C THR A 101 13.51 -2.01 -1.20
N GLU A 102 12.24 -2.25 -0.89
CA GLU A 102 11.17 -2.24 -1.88
C GLU A 102 10.96 -0.83 -2.43
N SER A 103 10.92 -0.66 -3.76
CA SER A 103 10.68 0.66 -4.33
C SER A 103 9.27 1.14 -4.04
N ALA A 104 9.12 2.43 -3.74
CA ALA A 104 7.82 3.01 -3.43
C ALA A 104 7.75 4.48 -3.83
N LYS A 105 6.53 4.98 -4.07
CA LYS A 105 6.25 6.40 -4.18
C LYS A 105 5.14 6.81 -3.21
N LEU A 106 5.33 7.93 -2.52
CA LEU A 106 4.31 8.59 -1.70
C LEU A 106 3.59 9.64 -2.52
N LEU A 107 2.26 9.67 -2.43
CA LEU A 107 1.45 10.74 -2.99
C LEU A 107 1.21 11.81 -1.93
N TRP A 108 1.69 13.01 -2.21
CA TRP A 108 1.46 14.19 -1.37
C TRP A 108 0.38 15.09 -1.96
N ARG A 109 -0.57 15.54 -1.14
CA ARG A 109 -1.57 16.56 -1.49
C ARG A 109 -1.84 17.46 -0.30
N ASP A 110 -1.91 18.77 -0.55
CA ASP A 110 -2.21 19.80 0.43
C ASP A 110 -1.38 19.68 1.73
N GLY A 111 -0.08 19.39 1.57
CA GLY A 111 0.86 19.23 2.67
C GLY A 111 0.70 17.93 3.48
N GLN A 112 -0.05 16.95 2.98
CA GLN A 112 -0.25 15.65 3.64
C GLN A 112 0.11 14.51 2.72
N ALA A 113 0.60 13.42 3.29
CA ALA A 113 0.64 12.14 2.58
C ALA A 113 -0.78 11.58 2.52
N VAL A 114 -1.24 11.28 1.30
CA VAL A 114 -2.62 10.85 1.04
C VAL A 114 -2.72 9.44 0.48
N GLY A 115 -1.59 8.84 0.15
CA GLY A 115 -1.50 7.49 -0.34
C GLY A 115 -0.08 7.13 -0.75
N PHE A 116 0.12 5.90 -1.19
CA PHE A 116 1.39 5.44 -1.73
C PHE A 116 1.16 4.25 -2.66
N TYR A 117 2.19 3.87 -3.39
CA TYR A 117 2.27 2.52 -3.96
C TYR A 117 3.68 1.94 -3.84
N THR A 118 3.79 0.61 -3.90
CA THR A 118 5.06 -0.13 -3.92
C THR A 118 5.23 -0.91 -5.21
N VAL A 119 6.49 -1.18 -5.56
CA VAL A 119 6.88 -1.90 -6.78
C VAL A 119 7.89 -2.98 -6.44
N LYS A 120 7.58 -4.20 -6.90
CA LYS A 120 8.55 -5.28 -7.06
C LYS A 120 9.17 -5.16 -8.44
N HIS A 121 10.48 -4.99 -8.50
CA HIS A 121 11.20 -4.89 -9.76
C HIS A 121 11.45 -6.27 -10.35
N LYS A 122 11.45 -6.37 -11.67
CA LYS A 122 11.96 -7.55 -12.37
C LYS A 122 13.39 -7.87 -11.90
N GLY A 123 13.65 -9.13 -11.60
CA GLY A 123 14.92 -9.59 -11.03
C GLY A 123 15.05 -9.43 -9.51
N SER A 124 14.13 -8.73 -8.83
CA SER A 124 14.13 -8.68 -7.36
C SER A 124 13.63 -9.97 -6.73
N LEU A 125 14.19 -10.33 -5.57
CA LEU A 125 13.82 -11.56 -4.85
C LEU A 125 12.37 -11.50 -4.39
N CYS A 126 11.67 -12.63 -4.50
CA CYS A 126 10.29 -12.77 -4.02
C CYS A 126 10.22 -12.83 -2.49
N ASP A 127 11.22 -13.45 -1.86
CA ASP A 127 11.33 -13.61 -0.43
C ASP A 127 12.81 -13.82 -0.03
N SER A 128 13.09 -13.85 1.27
CA SER A 128 14.46 -13.92 1.80
C SER A 128 15.06 -15.34 1.79
N TRP A 129 14.28 -16.37 1.50
CA TRP A 129 14.68 -17.77 1.66
C TRP A 129 14.77 -18.52 0.33
N SER A 130 14.02 -18.08 -0.68
CA SER A 130 14.02 -18.63 -2.03
C SER A 130 14.93 -17.83 -2.95
N SER A 131 15.49 -18.51 -3.95
CA SER A 131 16.22 -17.87 -5.05
C SER A 131 15.29 -17.42 -6.18
N ARG A 132 13.98 -17.29 -5.93
CA ARG A 132 13.00 -16.91 -6.95
C ARG A 132 13.00 -15.41 -7.08
N CYS A 133 13.06 -14.92 -8.31
CA CYS A 133 12.97 -13.50 -8.62
C CYS A 133 11.72 -13.20 -9.45
N TYR A 134 11.17 -12.01 -9.29
CA TYR A 134 10.09 -11.51 -10.14
C TYR A 134 10.51 -11.47 -11.61
N GLN A 135 9.65 -11.98 -12.50
CA GLN A 135 9.93 -12.05 -13.94
C GLN A 135 9.50 -10.79 -14.71
N LEU A 136 8.80 -9.88 -14.04
CA LEU A 136 8.28 -8.62 -14.56
C LEU A 136 8.14 -7.60 -13.44
N PRO A 137 8.05 -6.29 -13.75
CA PRO A 137 7.67 -5.30 -12.74
C PRO A 137 6.24 -5.53 -12.27
N VAL A 138 6.03 -5.45 -10.96
CA VAL A 138 4.73 -5.66 -10.33
C VAL A 138 4.38 -4.48 -9.42
N LEU A 139 3.22 -3.89 -9.65
CA LEU A 139 2.57 -2.96 -8.72
C LEU A 139 2.00 -3.78 -7.56
N ASP A 140 2.64 -3.69 -6.40
CA ASP A 140 2.43 -4.66 -5.33
C ASP A 140 1.38 -4.19 -4.32
N THR A 141 1.60 -3.02 -3.72
CA THR A 141 0.63 -2.38 -2.85
C THR A 141 0.24 -1.04 -3.43
N VAL A 142 -1.04 -0.71 -3.38
CA VAL A 142 -1.57 0.63 -3.71
C VAL A 142 -2.45 1.04 -2.54
N LEU A 143 -2.26 2.25 -2.01
CA LEU A 143 -3.05 2.77 -0.89
C LEU A 143 -3.46 4.21 -1.13
N VAL A 144 -4.73 4.52 -0.88
CA VAL A 144 -5.30 5.86 -0.90
C VAL A 144 -6.19 6.02 0.34
N ARG A 145 -5.93 7.05 1.15
CA ARG A 145 -6.71 7.34 2.36
C ARG A 145 -8.20 7.55 2.03
N PRO A 146 -9.16 7.06 2.84
CA PRO A 146 -10.60 7.11 2.57
C PRO A 146 -11.10 8.50 2.25
N SER A 147 -10.64 9.50 3.00
CA SER A 147 -11.01 10.91 2.79
C SER A 147 -10.55 11.48 1.44
N TRP A 148 -9.65 10.78 0.75
CA TRP A 148 -9.07 11.13 -0.55
C TRP A 148 -9.45 10.16 -1.68
N ARG A 149 -10.20 9.09 -1.40
CA ARG A 149 -10.70 8.16 -2.42
C ARG A 149 -11.75 8.84 -3.32
N LYS A 150 -12.04 8.23 -4.48
CA LYS A 150 -12.95 8.77 -5.53
C LYS A 150 -12.51 10.13 -6.11
N ARG A 151 -11.20 10.41 -6.10
CA ARG A 151 -10.60 11.63 -6.69
C ARG A 151 -9.59 11.32 -7.79
N GLY A 152 -9.68 10.15 -8.42
CA GLY A 152 -8.76 9.71 -9.48
C GLY A 152 -7.33 9.36 -9.04
N LEU A 153 -7.05 9.30 -7.73
CA LEU A 153 -5.69 9.08 -7.22
C LEU A 153 -5.16 7.67 -7.50
N GLY A 154 -6.01 6.64 -7.41
CA GLY A 154 -5.62 5.26 -7.77
C GLY A 154 -5.30 5.13 -9.25
N LEU A 155 -6.10 5.75 -10.12
CA LEU A 155 -5.84 5.82 -11.56
C LEU A 155 -4.51 6.52 -11.85
N LYS A 156 -4.22 7.62 -11.14
CA LYS A 156 -2.94 8.31 -11.24
C LYS A 156 -1.76 7.42 -10.85
N MET A 157 -1.86 6.68 -9.75
CA MET A 157 -0.82 5.75 -9.32
C MET A 157 -0.58 4.63 -10.34
N LEU A 158 -1.65 4.03 -10.87
CA LEU A 158 -1.55 2.99 -11.90
C LEU A 158 -0.91 3.55 -13.19
N SER A 159 -1.32 4.72 -13.63
CA SER A 159 -0.75 5.39 -14.80
C SER A 159 0.74 5.71 -14.62
N ASP A 160 1.12 6.23 -13.45
CA ASP A 160 2.52 6.53 -13.12
C ASP A 160 3.38 5.25 -13.08
N PHE A 161 2.88 4.16 -12.48
CA PHE A 161 3.54 2.85 -12.53
C PHE A 161 3.75 2.37 -13.97
N CYS A 162 2.69 2.31 -14.77
CA CYS A 162 2.75 1.86 -16.16
C CYS A 162 3.75 2.67 -16.99
N SER A 163 3.73 4.00 -16.85
CA SER A 163 4.64 4.89 -17.58
C SER A 163 6.10 4.78 -17.14
N SER A 164 6.36 4.24 -15.93
CA SER A 164 7.72 4.03 -15.42
C SER A 164 8.45 2.86 -16.09
N PHE A 165 7.73 2.01 -16.83
CA PHE A 165 8.27 0.80 -17.47
C PHE A 165 7.88 0.72 -18.96
N PRO A 166 8.27 1.72 -19.79
CA PRO A 166 7.81 1.80 -21.18
C PRO A 166 8.31 0.63 -22.05
N SER A 167 9.48 0.07 -21.74
CA SER A 167 10.11 -1.03 -22.49
C SER A 167 9.58 -2.43 -22.12
N GLU A 168 8.82 -2.56 -21.04
CA GLU A 168 8.34 -3.87 -20.59
C GLU A 168 7.06 -4.23 -21.35
N GLN A 169 7.08 -5.39 -21.99
CA GLN A 169 5.94 -5.91 -22.74
C GLN A 169 4.79 -6.33 -21.81
N VAL A 170 5.12 -6.74 -20.58
CA VAL A 170 4.17 -7.23 -19.60
C VAL A 170 4.42 -6.55 -18.26
N LEU A 171 3.34 -6.06 -17.66
CA LEU A 171 3.32 -5.45 -16.33
C LEU A 171 2.34 -6.19 -15.43
N GLY A 172 2.72 -6.31 -14.15
CA GLY A 172 1.93 -7.01 -13.15
C GLY A 172 1.25 -6.09 -12.14
N ILE A 173 0.14 -6.57 -11.59
CA ILE A 173 -0.43 -6.11 -10.33
C ILE A 173 -0.56 -7.34 -9.44
N SER A 174 -0.03 -7.27 -8.22
CA SER A 174 -0.08 -8.38 -7.27
C SER A 174 -1.54 -8.75 -6.94
N VAL A 175 -1.84 -10.04 -6.89
CA VAL A 175 -3.15 -10.55 -6.43
C VAL A 175 -3.23 -10.65 -4.90
N PRO A 176 -4.43 -10.68 -4.29
CA PRO A 176 -5.76 -10.47 -4.90
C PRO A 176 -6.04 -9.02 -5.28
N LEU A 177 -6.80 -8.82 -6.36
CA LEU A 177 -7.32 -7.49 -6.70
C LEU A 177 -8.61 -7.22 -5.94
N SER A 178 -8.65 -6.12 -5.20
CA SER A 178 -9.88 -5.64 -4.59
C SER A 178 -10.91 -5.20 -5.67
N PRO A 179 -12.22 -5.19 -5.36
CA PRO A 179 -13.27 -4.72 -6.29
C PRO A 179 -13.00 -3.33 -6.87
N SER A 180 -12.36 -2.55 -6.03
CA SER A 180 -11.93 -1.21 -6.29
C SER A 180 -10.72 -1.08 -7.20
N MET A 181 -9.67 -1.88 -6.97
CA MET A 181 -8.52 -1.88 -7.87
C MET A 181 -8.95 -2.39 -9.25
N ILE A 182 -9.88 -3.35 -9.32
CA ILE A 182 -10.53 -3.78 -10.56
C ILE A 182 -11.23 -2.59 -11.25
N ALA A 183 -11.93 -1.73 -10.52
CA ALA A 183 -12.56 -0.55 -11.09
C ALA A 183 -11.55 0.47 -11.63
N VAL A 184 -10.44 0.69 -10.91
CA VAL A 184 -9.31 1.51 -11.38
C VAL A 184 -8.71 0.93 -12.67
N CYS A 185 -8.44 -0.38 -12.70
CA CYS A 185 -7.94 -1.08 -13.88
C CYS A 185 -8.91 -0.96 -15.05
N ARG A 186 -10.22 -1.14 -14.82
CA ARG A 186 -11.26 -1.00 -15.85
C ARG A 186 -11.21 0.38 -16.49
N GLN A 187 -11.21 1.43 -15.67
CA GLN A 187 -11.14 2.81 -16.16
C GLN A 187 -9.83 3.08 -16.91
N PHE A 188 -8.70 2.62 -16.37
CA PHE A 188 -7.40 2.77 -17.02
C PHE A 188 -7.35 2.11 -18.40
N LEU A 189 -7.83 0.87 -18.51
CA LEU A 189 -7.80 0.07 -19.75
C LEU A 189 -8.85 0.49 -20.78
N GLN A 190 -9.91 1.18 -20.35
CA GLN A 190 -10.84 1.87 -21.24
C GLN A 190 -10.17 3.08 -21.89
N LEU A 191 -9.39 3.85 -21.11
CA LEU A 191 -8.71 5.06 -21.59
C LEU A 191 -7.41 4.79 -22.35
N ASN A 192 -6.78 3.63 -22.14
CA ASN A 192 -5.46 3.32 -22.70
C ASN A 192 -5.46 1.92 -23.33
N GLU A 193 -5.82 1.84 -24.62
CA GLU A 193 -6.00 0.56 -25.31
C GLU A 193 -4.70 -0.25 -25.40
N ASP A 194 -3.56 0.43 -25.53
CA ASP A 194 -2.22 -0.15 -25.62
C ASP A 194 -1.80 -0.95 -24.36
N TYR A 195 -2.54 -0.83 -23.25
CA TYR A 195 -2.28 -1.61 -22.03
C TYR A 195 -3.20 -2.83 -21.88
N ARG A 196 -4.18 -3.02 -22.77
CA ARG A 196 -5.14 -4.14 -22.70
C ARG A 196 -4.46 -5.49 -22.83
N ASP A 197 -3.39 -5.60 -23.59
CA ASP A 197 -2.56 -6.79 -23.75
C ASP A 197 -1.29 -6.79 -22.87
N ARG A 198 -1.02 -5.70 -22.15
CA ARG A 198 0.20 -5.55 -21.31
C ARG A 198 -0.03 -5.71 -19.81
N LEU A 199 -1.25 -5.52 -19.30
CA LEU A 199 -1.52 -5.47 -17.86
C LEU A 199 -2.15 -6.77 -17.32
N TYR A 200 -1.48 -7.39 -16.36
CA TYR A 200 -1.84 -8.70 -15.80
C TYR A 200 -1.97 -8.66 -14.29
N GLU A 201 -2.87 -9.47 -13.74
CA GLU A 201 -2.83 -9.84 -12.33
C GLU A 201 -1.80 -10.96 -12.17
N VAL A 202 -1.00 -10.90 -11.11
CA VAL A 202 0.21 -11.70 -10.96
C VAL A 202 0.30 -12.34 -9.59
N GLU A 203 0.43 -13.66 -9.57
CA GLU A 203 0.97 -14.41 -8.42
C GLU A 203 2.50 -14.43 -8.53
N ALA A 204 3.21 -14.18 -7.43
CA ALA A 204 4.68 -14.16 -7.45
C ALA A 204 5.26 -15.53 -7.89
N PRO A 205 6.34 -15.58 -8.68
CA PRO A 205 7.13 -14.49 -9.30
C PRO A 205 6.58 -13.93 -10.63
N GLY A 206 5.43 -14.40 -11.10
CA GLY A 206 4.81 -13.95 -12.34
C GLY A 206 5.31 -14.63 -13.61
N GLU A 207 5.58 -15.93 -13.52
CA GLU A 207 5.76 -16.80 -14.69
C GLU A 207 4.52 -16.81 -15.59
N TRP A 208 4.65 -17.39 -16.79
CA TRP A 208 3.57 -17.47 -17.77
C TRP A 208 2.24 -18.02 -17.21
N THR A 209 2.30 -19.05 -16.36
CA THR A 209 1.11 -19.68 -15.75
C THR A 209 0.59 -18.95 -14.52
N GLN A 210 1.36 -17.99 -14.00
CA GLN A 210 1.08 -17.25 -12.76
C GLN A 210 0.54 -15.85 -13.03
N ARG A 211 0.19 -15.56 -14.28
CA ARG A 211 -0.34 -14.26 -14.69
C ARG A 211 -1.61 -14.43 -15.51
N ARG A 212 -2.59 -13.56 -15.30
CA ARG A 212 -3.85 -13.53 -16.07
C ARG A 212 -4.12 -12.11 -16.53
N ASN A 213 -4.51 -11.97 -17.79
CA ASN A 213 -4.73 -10.65 -18.36
C ASN A 213 -5.95 -9.98 -17.72
N ILE A 214 -5.78 -8.78 -17.16
CA ILE A 214 -6.83 -8.10 -16.40
C ILE A 214 -7.97 -7.65 -17.32
N TRP A 215 -7.65 -7.16 -18.53
CA TRP A 215 -8.68 -6.74 -19.47
C TRP A 215 -9.60 -7.90 -19.86
N LEU A 216 -9.02 -9.04 -20.24
CA LEU A 216 -9.77 -10.24 -20.58
C LEU A 216 -10.62 -10.74 -19.40
N ASN A 217 -10.06 -10.77 -18.19
CA ASN A 217 -10.81 -11.15 -17.00
C ASN A 217 -12.00 -10.20 -16.71
N ILE A 218 -11.83 -8.89 -16.95
CA ILE A 218 -12.90 -7.91 -16.85
C ILE A 218 -14.02 -8.18 -17.87
N GLN A 219 -13.66 -8.45 -19.14
CA GLN A 219 -14.64 -8.71 -20.21
C GLN A 219 -15.40 -10.02 -20.00
N LEU A 220 -14.73 -11.03 -19.43
CA LEU A 220 -15.31 -12.33 -19.13
C LEU A 220 -16.06 -12.36 -17.78
N SER A 221 -16.25 -11.22 -17.11
CA SER A 221 -16.91 -11.10 -15.81
C SER A 221 -16.33 -12.03 -14.73
N ARG A 222 -15.02 -12.29 -14.79
CA ARG A 222 -14.32 -13.14 -13.80
C ARG A 222 -14.09 -12.46 -12.46
N TYR A 223 -14.24 -11.14 -12.44
CA TYR A 223 -14.33 -10.35 -11.24
C TYR A 223 -15.82 -10.14 -10.93
N SER A 224 -16.46 -11.16 -10.37
CA SER A 224 -17.82 -11.01 -9.85
C SER A 224 -17.82 -9.89 -8.82
N LEU A 225 -18.70 -8.91 -8.99
CA LEU A 225 -19.02 -7.94 -7.94
C LEU A 225 -19.93 -8.65 -6.92
N SER A 226 -19.43 -9.68 -6.24
CA SER A 226 -20.11 -10.20 -5.06
C SER A 226 -19.80 -9.25 -3.90
N GLY A 227 -20.82 -8.51 -3.47
CA GLY A 227 -20.97 -8.31 -2.04
C GLY A 227 -21.08 -9.68 -1.42
N ASP A 228 -20.23 -9.96 -0.43
CA ASP A 228 -20.19 -11.18 0.37
C ASP A 228 -20.09 -12.51 -0.39
N GLU A 229 -18.87 -12.92 -0.78
CA GLU A 229 -18.52 -14.36 -0.76
C GLU A 229 -17.09 -14.58 -0.26
N LEU A 230 -17.01 -15.30 0.86
CA LEU A 230 -15.81 -15.82 1.52
C LEU A 230 -15.04 -16.76 0.60
N TYR A 231 -13.76 -16.47 0.38
CA TYR A 231 -12.79 -17.49 -0.06
C TYR A 231 -11.96 -17.97 1.13
N GLU A 232 -12.41 -19.08 1.70
CA GLU A 232 -11.63 -19.92 2.60
C GLU A 232 -10.59 -20.67 1.75
N VAL A 233 -9.30 -20.32 1.89
CA VAL A 233 -8.20 -21.18 1.43
C VAL A 233 -7.27 -21.40 2.63
N LYS A 234 -7.24 -22.66 3.05
CA LYS A 234 -6.37 -23.22 4.09
C LYS A 234 -4.90 -22.98 3.76
N GLY A 235 -4.22 -22.30 4.69
CA GLY A 235 -2.86 -22.57 5.13
C GLY A 235 -1.77 -22.65 4.06
N LYS A 236 -1.13 -21.50 3.80
CA LYS A 236 0.32 -21.27 3.94
C LYS A 236 0.59 -19.78 3.72
N ASN A 237 1.49 -19.22 4.52
CA ASN A 237 1.79 -17.79 4.64
C ASN A 237 1.93 -17.08 3.28
N GLU A 238 0.90 -16.36 2.85
CA GLU A 238 0.94 -15.46 1.71
C GLU A 238 0.17 -14.18 2.03
N VAL A 239 0.86 -13.06 1.87
CA VAL A 239 0.39 -11.70 2.15
C VAL A 239 -0.49 -11.24 1.01
N ARG A 240 -1.69 -10.76 1.34
CA ARG A 240 -2.76 -10.43 0.40
C ARG A 240 -2.79 -8.93 0.13
N VAL A 241 -2.87 -8.54 -1.14
CA VAL A 241 -3.11 -7.17 -1.57
C VAL A 241 -4.55 -6.75 -1.23
N ALA A 242 -4.70 -5.69 -0.46
CA ALA A 242 -5.98 -5.03 -0.23
C ALA A 242 -5.89 -3.57 -0.70
N LEU A 243 -6.80 -3.12 -1.56
CA LEU A 243 -7.29 -1.75 -1.43
C LEU A 243 -8.64 -1.43 -2.06
N ALA A 244 -9.61 -1.07 -1.23
CA ALA A 244 -10.89 -0.51 -1.63
C ALA A 244 -10.85 0.93 -2.24
N ALA A 245 -10.18 1.16 -3.38
CA ALA A 245 -10.43 2.26 -4.35
C ALA A 245 -11.73 2.18 -5.25
N ALA A 246 -12.91 2.60 -4.77
CA ALA A 246 -14.09 2.71 -5.65
C ALA A 246 -13.89 3.81 -6.73
N PRO A 247 -14.46 3.66 -7.94
CA PRO A 247 -14.35 4.67 -9.00
C PRO A 247 -15.20 5.91 -8.68
N ALA A 248 -14.85 7.05 -9.30
CA ALA A 248 -15.73 8.20 -9.38
C ALA A 248 -16.71 7.99 -10.55
N THR A 249 -17.99 8.19 -10.30
CA THR A 249 -19.06 8.26 -11.30
C THR A 249 -18.80 9.34 -12.32
#